data_AF-A0A2D4T4I7-F1
#
_entry.id   AF-A0A2D4T4I7-F1
#
_cell.length_a   1.000
_cell.length_b   1.000
_cell.length_c   1.000
_cell.angle_alpha   90.00
_cell.angle_beta   90.00
_cell.angle_gamma   90.00
#
_symmetry.space_group_name_H-M   'P 1'
#
loop_
_entity.id
_entity.type
_entity.pdbx_description
1 polymer ?
#
loop_
_entity_poly.entity_id
_entity_poly.type
_entity_poly.pdbx_seq_one_letter_code
_entity_poly.pdbx_strand_id
1 'polypeptide(L)'
;AEFKGRPEDTREALQQAKRSLGPDKGYSHYATVPDEQLTDAFHYTLFPNFAVSLWADGFHFLRARPHPTDPEQCLFDNWWYASPASIEAELDDGTSATESLTAEGSEDVPVKWLTCGEDSIGPAIEDDVAVFITQQRGVRSRGFTGAYLSGQEMRISRYHERIDDYIDGTL
;
A
#
# COMPACT_ATOMS: atom_id res chain seq x y z
N ALA A 1 -10.76 -2.85 -30.63
CA ALA A 1 -10.03 -3.13 -31.89
C ALA A 1 -8.78 -2.25 -32.04
N GLU A 2 -8.82 -1.00 -31.57
CA GLU A 2 -7.78 0.03 -31.78
C GLU A 2 -6.42 -0.24 -31.08
N PHE A 3 -6.40 -0.95 -29.94
CA PHE A 3 -5.18 -1.26 -29.18
C PHE A 3 -4.61 -2.68 -29.43
N LYS A 4 -5.21 -3.46 -30.34
CA LYS A 4 -4.76 -4.84 -30.57
C LYS A 4 -3.34 -4.85 -31.15
N GLY A 5 -2.40 -5.43 -30.41
CA GLY A 5 -0.98 -5.50 -30.80
C GLY A 5 -0.17 -4.23 -30.51
N ARG A 6 -0.72 -3.30 -29.71
CA ARG A 6 -0.09 -2.04 -29.31
C ARG A 6 -0.24 -1.79 -27.79
N PRO A 7 0.25 -2.70 -26.92
CA PRO A 7 0.04 -2.60 -25.48
C PRO A 7 0.60 -1.31 -24.87
N GLU A 8 1.71 -0.79 -25.41
CA GLU A 8 2.36 0.46 -24.98
C GLU A 8 1.45 1.69 -25.05
N ASP A 9 0.53 1.73 -26.02
CA ASP A 9 -0.39 2.87 -26.19
C ASP A 9 -1.54 2.87 -25.19
N THR A 10 -1.71 1.77 -24.45
CA THR A 10 -2.78 1.65 -23.45
C THR A 10 -2.58 2.62 -22.31
N ARG A 11 -1.34 2.87 -21.88
CA ARG A 11 -1.04 3.76 -20.76
C ARG A 11 -1.52 5.18 -21.04
N GLU A 12 -1.07 5.77 -22.14
CA GLU A 12 -1.42 7.15 -22.50
C GLU A 12 -2.93 7.29 -22.75
N ALA A 13 -3.54 6.32 -23.44
CA ALA A 13 -4.98 6.33 -23.68
C ALA A 13 -5.80 6.30 -22.39
N LEU A 14 -5.39 5.51 -21.38
CA LEU A 14 -6.04 5.48 -20.07
C LEU A 14 -5.89 6.81 -19.33
N GLN A 15 -4.71 7.42 -19.38
CA GLN A 15 -4.45 8.73 -18.75
C GLN A 15 -5.35 9.80 -19.37
N GLN A 16 -5.41 9.89 -20.70
CA GLN A 16 -6.27 10.84 -21.42
C GLN A 16 -7.76 10.60 -21.13
N ALA A 17 -8.20 9.34 -21.12
CA ALA A 17 -9.59 9.00 -20.80
C ALA A 17 -9.94 9.40 -19.36
N LYS A 18 -9.06 9.12 -18.38
CA LYS A 18 -9.23 9.56 -17.00
C LYS A 18 -9.33 11.09 -16.92
N ARG A 19 -8.42 11.83 -17.55
CA ARG A 19 -8.48 13.31 -17.59
C ARG A 19 -9.79 13.84 -18.15
N SER A 20 -10.27 13.26 -19.25
CA SER A 20 -11.46 13.73 -19.94
C SER A 20 -12.77 13.36 -19.23
N LEU A 21 -12.85 12.17 -18.66
CA LEU A 21 -14.11 11.62 -18.12
C LEU A 21 -14.19 11.70 -16.59
N GLY A 22 -13.04 11.80 -15.92
CA GLY A 22 -12.95 11.82 -14.46
C GLY A 22 -13.74 12.96 -13.81
N PRO A 23 -13.64 14.22 -14.27
CA PRO A 23 -14.36 15.34 -13.66
C PRO A 23 -15.87 15.14 -13.58
N ASP A 24 -16.48 14.62 -14.66
CA ASP A 24 -17.92 14.32 -14.71
C ASP A 24 -18.34 13.18 -13.77
N LYS A 25 -17.38 12.33 -13.40
CA LYS A 25 -17.54 11.24 -12.42
C LYS A 25 -17.14 11.63 -11.00
N GLY A 26 -16.86 12.92 -10.73
CA GLY A 26 -16.46 13.40 -9.40
C GLY A 26 -14.95 13.41 -9.11
N TYR A 27 -14.11 12.96 -10.05
CA TYR A 27 -12.64 12.96 -9.91
C TYR A 27 -12.02 14.29 -10.35
N SER A 28 -12.47 15.40 -9.77
CA SER A 28 -11.98 16.75 -10.15
C SER A 28 -10.46 16.92 -9.96
N HIS A 29 -9.86 16.24 -8.99
CA HIS A 29 -8.41 16.24 -8.71
C HIS A 29 -7.57 15.60 -9.82
N TYR A 30 -8.19 14.81 -10.70
CA TYR A 30 -7.49 14.28 -11.86
C TYR A 30 -6.91 15.37 -12.75
N ALA A 31 -7.39 16.61 -12.72
CA ALA A 31 -6.82 17.73 -13.48
C ALA A 31 -5.45 18.21 -12.95
N THR A 32 -5.10 17.88 -11.71
CA THR A 32 -3.94 18.46 -11.01
C THR A 32 -2.84 17.46 -10.64
N VAL A 33 -3.13 16.16 -10.66
CA VAL A 33 -2.12 15.12 -10.43
C VAL A 33 -1.24 14.92 -11.66
N PRO A 34 0.00 14.38 -11.54
CA PRO A 34 0.81 13.95 -12.69
C PRO A 34 0.14 12.78 -13.44
N ASP A 35 0.44 12.62 -14.73
CA ASP A 35 -0.15 11.56 -15.55
C ASP A 35 0.24 10.16 -15.05
N GLU A 36 1.46 9.99 -14.54
CA GLU A 36 1.92 8.73 -13.97
C GLU A 36 1.05 8.29 -12.80
N GLN A 37 0.55 9.21 -11.97
CA GLN A 37 -0.31 8.87 -10.84
C GLN A 37 -1.71 8.39 -11.28
N LEU A 38 -2.13 8.66 -12.52
CA LEU A 38 -3.38 8.14 -13.07
C LEU A 38 -3.29 6.64 -13.44
N THR A 39 -2.08 6.10 -13.62
CA THR A 39 -1.85 4.72 -14.07
C THR A 39 -0.98 3.88 -13.13
N ASP A 40 -0.12 4.50 -12.35
CA ASP A 40 0.89 3.84 -11.53
C ASP A 40 0.66 4.15 -10.03
N ALA A 41 1.11 3.24 -9.17
CA ALA A 41 1.08 3.42 -7.72
C ALA A 41 2.37 4.11 -7.26
N PHE A 42 2.25 5.25 -6.58
CA PHE A 42 3.40 5.93 -5.99
C PHE A 42 3.62 5.40 -4.57
N HIS A 43 4.71 4.66 -4.36
CA HIS A 43 4.98 3.98 -3.10
C HIS A 43 6.11 4.61 -2.30
N TYR A 44 5.77 5.15 -1.13
CA TYR A 44 6.71 5.82 -0.22
C TYR A 44 6.86 5.06 1.09
N THR A 45 8.07 5.13 1.66
CA THR A 45 8.37 4.67 3.01
C THR A 45 8.84 5.87 3.81
N LEU A 46 8.06 6.24 4.81
CA LEU A 46 8.34 7.33 5.74
C LEU A 46 8.91 6.72 7.02
N PHE A 47 10.21 6.96 7.24
CA PHE A 47 10.90 6.56 8.47
C PHE A 47 10.17 7.16 9.69
N PRO A 48 9.93 6.40 10.78
CA PRO A 48 10.56 5.12 11.09
C PRO A 48 9.76 3.86 10.75
N ASN A 49 8.48 3.93 10.38
CA ASN A 49 7.65 2.71 10.33
C ASN A 49 6.35 2.85 9.53
N PHE A 50 6.28 3.79 8.59
CA PHE A 50 5.08 4.06 7.82
C PHE A 50 5.35 3.83 6.33
N ALA A 51 4.47 3.08 5.67
CA ALA A 51 4.48 2.87 4.23
C ALA A 51 3.15 3.27 3.63
N VAL A 52 3.19 3.84 2.43
CA VAL A 52 2.00 4.32 1.74
C VAL A 52 2.10 4.06 0.25
N SER A 53 1.04 3.49 -0.30
CA SER A 53 0.79 3.42 -1.73
C SER A 53 -0.27 4.45 -2.10
N LEU A 54 0.06 5.34 -3.02
CA LEU A 54 -0.84 6.37 -3.52
C LEU A 54 -1.24 6.09 -4.97
N TRP A 55 -2.53 5.96 -5.22
CA TRP A 55 -3.13 6.02 -6.56
C TRP A 55 -3.84 7.37 -6.72
N ALA A 56 -4.26 7.70 -7.94
CA ALA A 56 -5.19 8.81 -8.14
C ALA A 56 -6.57 8.54 -7.52
N ASP A 57 -6.90 7.28 -7.27
CA ASP A 57 -8.25 6.83 -6.87
C ASP A 57 -8.38 6.57 -5.36
N GLY A 58 -7.25 6.39 -4.68
CA GLY A 58 -7.24 6.08 -3.26
C GLY A 58 -5.84 5.86 -2.74
N PHE A 59 -5.76 5.61 -1.44
CA PHE A 59 -4.50 5.46 -0.73
C PHE A 59 -4.57 4.26 0.22
N HIS A 60 -3.46 3.54 0.31
CA HIS A 60 -3.30 2.41 1.23
C HIS A 60 -2.15 2.70 2.18
N PHE A 61 -2.46 2.80 3.47
CA PHE A 61 -1.50 3.11 4.53
C PHE A 61 -1.24 1.89 5.37
N LEU A 62 0.05 1.62 5.58
CA LEU A 62 0.56 0.53 6.38
C LEU A 62 1.49 1.08 7.45
N ARG A 63 1.29 0.68 8.71
CA ARG A 63 2.18 1.07 9.80
C ARG A 63 2.42 -0.08 10.76
N ALA A 64 3.69 -0.43 10.94
CA ALA A 64 4.10 -1.42 11.95
C ALA A 64 4.51 -0.71 13.25
N ARG A 65 3.65 -0.75 14.27
CA ARG A 65 3.94 -0.16 15.59
C ARG A 65 4.61 -1.21 16.48
N PRO A 66 5.79 -0.93 17.07
CA PRO A 66 6.42 -1.86 18.00
C PRO A 66 5.46 -2.26 19.14
N HIS A 67 5.41 -3.55 19.47
CA HIS A 67 4.66 -4.00 20.64
C HIS A 67 5.35 -3.49 21.92
N PRO A 68 4.61 -3.02 22.94
CA PRO A 68 5.18 -2.36 24.11
C PRO A 68 6.13 -3.23 24.94
N THR A 69 6.02 -4.56 24.86
CA THR A 69 6.79 -5.48 25.71
C THR A 69 7.42 -6.66 24.97
N ASP A 70 7.12 -6.85 23.69
CA ASP A 70 7.61 -8.00 22.93
C ASP A 70 8.25 -7.51 21.62
N PRO A 71 9.58 -7.49 21.51
CA PRO A 71 10.25 -7.02 20.31
C PRO A 71 10.00 -7.90 19.07
N GLU A 72 9.43 -9.09 19.26
CA GLU A 72 9.09 -10.01 18.16
C GLU A 72 7.67 -9.78 17.62
N GLN A 73 6.95 -8.79 18.14
CA GLN A 73 5.58 -8.47 17.76
C GLN A 73 5.40 -6.99 17.39
N CYS A 74 4.37 -6.72 16.59
CA CYS A 74 3.93 -5.37 16.28
C CYS A 74 2.39 -5.30 16.24
N LEU A 75 1.85 -4.10 16.42
CA LEU A 75 0.49 -3.79 15.98
C LEU A 75 0.58 -3.28 14.55
N PHE A 76 -0.06 -3.97 13.62
CA PHE A 76 -0.03 -3.65 12.21
C PHE A 76 -1.30 -2.89 11.83
N ASP A 77 -1.16 -1.61 11.52
CA ASP A 77 -2.26 -0.78 11.04
C ASP A 77 -2.37 -0.91 9.52
N ASN A 78 -3.57 -1.19 9.02
CA ASN A 78 -3.91 -1.35 7.61
C ASN A 78 -5.13 -0.48 7.30
N TRP A 79 -4.92 0.64 6.61
CA TRP A 79 -5.99 1.60 6.32
C TRP A 79 -6.12 1.86 4.82
N TRP A 80 -7.37 1.93 4.37
CA TRP A 80 -7.72 2.28 3.01
C TRP A 80 -8.52 3.57 3.02
N TYR A 81 -8.13 4.49 2.14
CA TYR A 81 -8.83 5.74 1.89
C TYR A 81 -9.23 5.79 0.43
N ALA A 82 -10.48 6.13 0.18
CA ALA A 82 -11.05 6.25 -1.17
C ALA A 82 -11.81 7.58 -1.28
N SER A 83 -11.83 8.15 -2.48
CA SER A 83 -12.70 9.31 -2.74
C SER A 83 -14.17 8.88 -2.77
N PRO A 84 -15.15 9.78 -2.52
CA PRO A 84 -16.57 9.43 -2.67
C PRO A 84 -16.90 8.86 -4.05
N ALA A 85 -16.28 9.39 -5.11
CA ALA A 85 -16.44 8.91 -6.48
C ALA A 85 -15.89 7.48 -6.67
N SER A 86 -14.83 7.12 -5.94
CA SER A 86 -14.25 5.77 -5.95
C SER A 86 -15.14 4.78 -5.21
N ILE A 87 -15.68 5.19 -4.06
CA ILE A 87 -16.65 4.38 -3.32
C ILE A 87 -17.89 4.12 -4.19
N GLU A 88 -18.44 5.15 -4.83
CA GLU A 88 -19.62 5.01 -5.71
C GLU A 88 -19.34 4.08 -6.90
N ALA A 89 -18.17 4.20 -7.54
CA ALA A 89 -17.81 3.38 -8.69
C ALA A 89 -17.67 1.88 -8.34
N GLU A 90 -17.03 1.55 -7.21
CA GLU A 90 -16.82 0.15 -6.77
C GLU A 90 -18.14 -0.51 -6.32
N LEU A 91 -19.11 0.29 -5.85
CA LEU A 91 -20.46 -0.22 -5.54
C LEU A 91 -21.27 -0.55 -6.80
N ASP A 92 -21.07 0.21 -7.89
CA ASP A 92 -21.77 -0.01 -9.16
C ASP A 92 -21.20 -1.22 -9.93
N ASP A 93 -19.88 -1.45 -9.84
CA ASP A 93 -19.22 -2.57 -10.54
C ASP A 93 -19.33 -3.94 -9.85
N GLY A 94 -19.72 -3.97 -8.57
CA GLY A 94 -19.90 -5.19 -7.78
C GLY A 94 -18.60 -5.93 -7.46
N THR A 95 -17.46 -5.30 -7.71
CA THR A 95 -16.09 -5.80 -7.56
C THR A 95 -15.26 -4.82 -6.74
N SER A 96 -15.45 -4.83 -5.42
CA SER A 96 -14.55 -4.07 -4.57
C SER A 96 -13.14 -4.66 -4.60
N ALA A 97 -12.15 -3.88 -5.04
CA ALA A 97 -10.73 -4.22 -4.88
C ALA A 97 -10.30 -4.28 -3.41
N THR A 98 -11.14 -3.78 -2.50
CA THR A 98 -10.89 -3.73 -1.06
C THR A 98 -12.12 -4.20 -0.29
N GLU A 99 -12.07 -5.38 0.34
CA GLU A 99 -13.21 -5.92 1.12
C GLU A 99 -13.74 -4.97 2.21
N SER A 100 -12.95 -3.95 2.58
CA SER A 100 -13.31 -2.91 3.56
C SER A 100 -14.15 -1.75 2.99
N LEU A 101 -14.34 -1.63 1.67
CA LEU A 101 -15.30 -0.68 1.09
C LEU A 101 -16.71 -1.28 1.23
N THR A 102 -17.27 -1.17 2.43
CA THR A 102 -18.58 -1.72 2.75
C THR A 102 -19.71 -0.94 2.06
N ALA A 103 -20.74 -1.66 1.64
CA ALA A 103 -21.86 -1.17 0.83
C ALA A 103 -22.76 -0.08 1.44
N GLU A 104 -22.48 0.39 2.66
CA GLU A 104 -23.37 1.27 3.43
C GLU A 104 -22.97 2.75 3.46
N GLY A 105 -22.11 3.20 2.55
CA GLY A 105 -22.03 4.62 2.19
C GLY A 105 -20.79 5.38 2.65
N SER A 106 -20.85 6.69 2.45
CA SER A 106 -19.75 7.66 2.47
C SER A 106 -19.19 8.01 3.85
N GLU A 107 -19.33 7.13 4.85
CA GLU A 107 -18.90 7.37 6.22
C GLU A 107 -17.64 6.56 6.56
N ASP A 108 -16.86 7.06 7.53
CA ASP A 108 -15.67 6.36 8.02
C ASP A 108 -16.06 5.00 8.61
N VAL A 109 -15.45 3.93 8.11
CA VAL A 109 -15.67 2.58 8.63
C VAL A 109 -15.07 2.47 10.03
N PRO A 110 -15.78 1.87 11.02
CA PRO A 110 -15.22 1.68 12.36
C PRO A 110 -13.97 0.82 12.32
N VAL A 111 -13.01 1.15 13.18
CA VAL A 111 -11.77 0.37 13.33
C VAL A 111 -12.09 -1.06 13.75
N LYS A 112 -11.66 -2.03 12.95
CA LYS A 112 -11.75 -3.46 13.27
C LYS A 112 -10.39 -3.96 13.76
N TRP A 113 -10.36 -4.54 14.96
CA TRP A 113 -9.20 -5.26 15.46
C TRP A 113 -9.23 -6.69 14.94
N LEU A 114 -8.10 -7.15 14.43
CA LEU A 114 -7.92 -8.48 13.84
C LEU A 114 -6.86 -9.24 14.63
N THR A 115 -7.10 -10.52 14.86
CA THR A 115 -6.10 -11.44 15.42
C THR A 115 -5.34 -12.11 14.28
N CYS A 116 -4.04 -11.82 14.19
CA CYS A 116 -3.16 -12.38 13.15
C CYS A 116 -3.20 -13.92 13.15
N GLY A 117 -3.57 -14.51 12.00
CA GLY A 117 -3.67 -15.96 11.81
C GLY A 117 -5.03 -16.56 12.19
N GLU A 118 -5.95 -15.77 12.75
CA GLU A 118 -7.34 -16.16 13.01
C GLU A 118 -8.31 -15.41 12.10
N ASP A 119 -8.13 -14.09 12.00
CA ASP A 119 -8.94 -13.21 11.16
C ASP A 119 -8.25 -12.89 9.84
N SER A 120 -9.05 -12.66 8.79
CA SER A 120 -8.56 -12.18 7.51
C SER A 120 -8.36 -10.66 7.49
N ILE A 121 -7.24 -10.22 6.93
CA ILE A 121 -6.90 -8.80 6.67
C ILE A 121 -6.94 -8.46 5.17
N GLY A 122 -7.31 -9.43 4.33
CA GLY A 122 -7.33 -9.35 2.88
C GLY A 122 -6.14 -10.07 2.24
N PRO A 123 -6.33 -10.73 1.08
CA PRO A 123 -5.40 -11.74 0.56
C PRO A 123 -4.01 -11.18 0.24
N ALA A 124 -3.91 -9.97 -0.32
CA ALA A 124 -2.63 -9.35 -0.64
C ALA A 124 -1.79 -9.05 0.62
N ILE A 125 -2.44 -8.60 1.69
CA ILE A 125 -1.75 -8.29 2.95
C ILE A 125 -1.42 -9.57 3.72
N GLU A 126 -2.24 -10.60 3.61
CA GLU A 126 -1.95 -11.91 4.20
C GLU A 126 -0.67 -12.52 3.64
N ASP A 127 -0.43 -12.39 2.33
CA ASP A 127 0.80 -12.85 1.70
C ASP A 127 2.03 -12.11 2.26
N ASP A 128 1.95 -10.78 2.41
CA ASP A 128 3.01 -9.97 3.03
C ASP A 128 3.26 -10.36 4.49
N VAL A 129 2.20 -10.54 5.28
CA VAL A 129 2.29 -10.95 6.69
C VAL A 129 2.92 -12.34 6.83
N ALA A 130 2.61 -13.27 5.93
CA ALA A 130 3.24 -14.59 5.92
C ALA A 130 4.76 -14.48 5.70
N VAL A 131 5.21 -13.57 4.83
CA VAL A 131 6.64 -13.28 4.64
C VAL A 131 7.24 -12.65 5.89
N PHE A 132 6.59 -11.68 6.55
CA PHE A 132 7.10 -11.07 7.77
C PHE A 132 7.36 -12.10 8.88
N ILE A 133 6.40 -12.99 9.11
CA ILE A 133 6.50 -14.04 10.14
C ILE A 133 7.65 -15.00 9.83
N THR A 134 7.78 -15.41 8.58
CA THR A 134 8.82 -16.35 8.17
C THR A 134 10.21 -15.73 8.20
N GLN A 135 10.35 -14.46 7.79
CA GLN A 135 11.61 -13.71 7.91
C GLN A 135 12.01 -13.53 9.36
N GLN A 136 11.10 -13.12 10.25
CA GLN A 136 11.40 -12.95 11.69
C GLN A 136 11.92 -14.25 12.32
N ARG A 137 11.30 -15.38 12.00
CA ARG A 137 11.76 -16.70 12.45
C ARG A 137 13.16 -17.04 11.93
N GLY A 138 13.47 -16.66 10.69
CA GLY A 138 14.78 -16.85 10.07
C GLY A 138 15.88 -16.03 10.77
N VAL A 139 15.66 -14.72 10.96
CA VAL A 139 16.65 -13.82 11.57
C VAL A 139 16.90 -14.12 13.04
N ARG A 140 15.95 -14.77 13.73
CA ARG A 140 16.11 -15.26 15.10
C ARG A 140 17.12 -16.41 15.23
N SER A 141 17.46 -17.09 14.13
CA SER A 141 18.41 -18.20 14.16
C SER A 141 19.78 -17.76 14.67
N ARG A 142 20.38 -18.52 15.58
CA ARG A 142 21.78 -18.32 16.00
C ARG A 142 22.79 -18.45 14.84
N GLY A 143 22.39 -19.08 13.74
CA GLY A 143 23.21 -19.19 12.53
C GLY A 143 23.06 -18.02 11.57
N PHE A 144 22.06 -17.15 11.78
CA PHE A 144 21.92 -15.94 10.98
C PHE A 144 22.99 -14.93 11.40
N THR A 145 23.77 -14.46 10.44
CA THR A 145 24.87 -13.50 10.67
C THR A 145 24.71 -12.22 9.84
N GLY A 146 23.66 -12.14 9.02
CA GLY A 146 23.39 -11.02 8.12
C GLY A 146 22.72 -11.48 6.82
N ALA A 147 22.21 -10.52 6.05
CA ALA A 147 21.62 -10.75 4.73
C ALA A 147 22.50 -10.16 3.63
N TYR A 148 22.53 -10.80 2.45
CA TYR A 148 23.10 -10.23 1.24
C TYR A 148 21.97 -9.61 0.43
N LEU A 149 21.99 -8.29 0.28
CA LEU A 149 20.99 -7.55 -0.48
C LEU A 149 21.41 -7.41 -1.94
N SER A 150 20.47 -7.64 -2.85
CA SER A 150 20.63 -7.44 -4.28
C SER A 150 20.57 -5.96 -4.66
N GLY A 151 20.95 -5.63 -5.90
CA GLY A 151 20.83 -4.26 -6.42
C GLY A 151 19.40 -3.73 -6.46
N GLN A 152 18.39 -4.60 -6.47
CA GLN A 152 16.98 -4.19 -6.41
C GLN A 152 16.56 -3.76 -4.99
N GLU A 153 17.36 -4.09 -3.97
CA GLU A 153 17.05 -3.90 -2.55
C GLU A 153 17.77 -2.68 -1.95
N MET A 154 18.29 -1.76 -2.77
CA MET A 154 19.01 -0.57 -2.29
C MET A 154 18.19 0.28 -1.29
N ARG A 155 16.86 0.33 -1.44
CA ARG A 155 15.97 1.01 -0.48
C ARG A 155 15.98 0.34 0.89
N ILE A 156 16.11 -0.99 0.94
CA ILE A 156 16.23 -1.76 2.18
C ILE A 156 17.57 -1.45 2.85
N SER A 157 18.68 -1.48 2.10
CA SER A 157 20.00 -1.10 2.61
C SER A 157 19.97 0.31 3.21
N ARG A 158 19.41 1.29 2.48
CA ARG A 158 19.32 2.66 2.95
C ARG A 158 18.45 2.80 4.20
N TYR A 159 17.40 1.98 4.32
CA TYR A 159 16.56 1.98 5.50
C TYR A 159 17.29 1.47 6.75
N HIS A 160 18.11 0.41 6.62
CA HIS A 160 18.95 -0.06 7.72
C HIS A 160 20.02 0.96 8.13
N GLU A 161 20.68 1.63 7.17
CA GLU A 161 21.59 2.74 7.49
C GLU A 161 20.89 3.84 8.30
N ARG A 162 19.64 4.19 7.93
CA ARG A 162 18.86 5.20 8.66
C ARG A 162 18.47 4.77 10.06
N ILE A 163 18.24 3.47 10.28
CA ILE A 163 18.02 2.91 11.62
C ILE A 163 19.29 3.08 12.45
N ASP A 164 20.45 2.71 11.90
CA ASP A 164 21.74 2.83 12.58
C ASP A 164 22.05 4.30 12.91
N ASP A 165 21.90 5.20 11.95
CA ASP A 165 22.08 6.66 12.14
C ASP A 165 21.16 7.18 13.26
N TYR A 166 19.91 6.72 13.31
CA TYR A 166 18.94 7.11 14.34
C TYR A 166 19.34 6.58 15.74
N ILE A 167 19.76 5.32 15.83
CA ILE A 167 20.23 4.70 17.09
C ILE A 167 21.47 5.42 17.61
N ASP A 168 22.38 5.80 16.72
CA ASP A 168 23.61 6.52 17.04
C ASP A 168 23.38 8.02 17.32
N GLY A 169 22.17 8.53 17.09
CA GLY A 169 21.82 9.93 17.32
C GLY A 169 22.40 10.90 16.29
N THR A 170 22.63 10.41 15.06
CA THR A 170 23.25 11.16 13.95
C THR A 170 22.29 11.47 12.79
N LEU A 171 21.02 11.05 12.91
CA LEU A 171 19.97 11.29 11.93
C LEU A 171 19.57 12.77 11.78
#